data_AF-A0A7V4W4G0-F1
#
_entry.id   AF-A0A7V4W4G0-F1
#
_cell.length_a   1.000
_cell.length_b   1.000
_cell.length_c   1.000
_cell.angle_alpha   90.00
_cell.angle_beta   90.00
_cell.angle_gamma   90.00
#
_symmetry.space_group_name_H-M   'P 1'
#
loop_
_entity.id
_entity.type
_entity.pdbx_description
1 polymer ?
#
loop_
_entity_poly.entity_id
_entity_poly.type
_entity_poly.pdbx_seq_one_letter_code
_entity_poly.pdbx_strand_id
1 'polypeptide(L)'
;MRKAMLVSGAALLSSAWLLATACALLPTRIGDIVREPGRFENHTVTVRGEVLSATKLPFMDQGFYVLRDATGEITVVTRGALPAEGQKKRVTGKVQSTFKVMGKSLGVVLQEGG
;
A
#
# COMPACT_ATOMS: atom_id res chain seq x y z
N MET A 1 -41.30 -15.53 49.25
CA MET A 1 -40.57 -14.24 49.38
C MET A 1 -39.37 -14.29 48.42
N ARG A 2 -39.49 -13.75 47.19
CA ARG A 2 -38.85 -12.48 46.72
C ARG A 2 -37.32 -12.51 46.89
N LYS A 3 -36.47 -12.55 45.84
CA LYS A 3 -36.09 -11.47 44.90
C LYS A 3 -35.23 -12.08 43.77
N ALA A 4 -35.62 -11.97 42.50
CA ALA A 4 -35.29 -10.89 41.55
C ALA A 4 -33.85 -10.95 40.97
N MET A 5 -33.77 -11.46 39.74
CA MET A 5 -33.07 -10.92 38.56
C MET A 5 -31.95 -9.90 38.82
N LEU A 6 -30.73 -10.24 38.38
CA LEU A 6 -29.72 -9.29 37.91
C LEU A 6 -28.81 -9.99 36.89
N VAL A 7 -29.34 -10.14 35.68
CA VAL A 7 -28.52 -10.20 34.46
C VAL A 7 -27.92 -8.81 34.32
N SER A 8 -26.62 -8.63 34.57
CA SER A 8 -25.94 -7.40 34.13
C SER A 8 -24.42 -7.55 34.19
N GLY A 9 -23.77 -7.43 33.02
CA GLY A 9 -22.45 -6.80 32.94
C GLY A 9 -21.31 -7.60 32.33
N ALA A 10 -21.31 -8.94 32.36
CA ALA A 10 -20.06 -9.68 32.07
C ALA A 10 -19.93 -10.27 30.65
N ALA A 11 -20.98 -10.24 29.82
CA ALA A 11 -21.04 -11.03 28.58
C ALA A 11 -21.08 -10.22 27.27
N LEU A 12 -20.72 -8.94 27.28
CA LEU A 12 -20.82 -8.05 26.10
C LEU A 12 -19.47 -7.54 25.55
N LEU A 13 -18.33 -7.95 26.11
CA LEU A 13 -17.02 -7.36 25.79
C LEU A 13 -16.20 -8.09 24.70
N SER A 14 -16.70 -9.18 24.12
CA SER A 14 -15.89 -10.07 23.27
C SER A 14 -16.25 -10.05 21.77
N SER A 15 -16.84 -8.96 21.23
CA SER A 15 -17.21 -8.92 19.80
C SER A 15 -16.73 -7.70 19.00
N ALA A 16 -16.02 -6.74 19.60
CA ALA A 16 -15.67 -5.48 18.92
C ALA A 16 -14.25 -5.43 18.29
N TRP A 17 -13.46 -6.50 18.36
CA TRP A 17 -12.05 -6.49 17.90
C TRP A 17 -11.81 -7.01 16.47
N LEU A 18 -12.81 -6.94 15.58
CA LEU A 18 -12.69 -7.42 14.19
C LEU A 18 -12.83 -6.33 13.11
N LEU A 19 -12.96 -5.05 13.48
CA LEU A 19 -13.19 -3.97 12.50
C LEU A 19 -11.93 -3.26 11.99
N ALA A 20 -10.72 -3.64 12.43
CA ALA A 20 -9.49 -2.91 12.11
C ALA A 20 -8.81 -3.30 10.78
N THR A 21 -9.27 -4.32 10.05
CA THR A 21 -8.56 -4.86 8.87
C THR A 21 -9.16 -4.48 7.51
N ALA A 22 -10.13 -3.57 7.45
CA ALA A 22 -10.83 -3.26 6.19
C ALA A 22 -10.11 -2.23 5.28
N CYS A 23 -9.09 -1.51 5.76
CA CYS A 23 -8.48 -0.44 4.98
C CYS A 23 -7.52 -0.92 3.86
N ALA A 24 -7.19 -2.21 3.81
CA ALA A 24 -6.32 -2.78 2.78
C ALA A 24 -7.03 -3.10 1.44
N LEU A 25 -8.37 -3.05 1.41
CA LEU A 25 -9.18 -3.42 0.25
C LEU A 25 -9.24 -2.34 -0.83
N LEU A 26 -9.21 -1.06 -0.45
CA LEU A 26 -9.30 0.06 -1.38
C LEU A 26 -7.91 0.55 -1.80
N PRO A 27 -7.68 0.87 -3.09
CA PRO A 27 -6.42 1.46 -3.51
C PRO A 27 -6.23 2.85 -2.88
N THR A 28 -5.09 3.05 -2.24
CA THR A 28 -4.57 4.36 -1.83
C THR A 28 -4.23 5.17 -3.06
N ARG A 29 -4.57 6.47 -3.05
CA ARG A 29 -4.21 7.40 -4.12
C ARG A 29 -2.70 7.64 -4.08
N ILE A 30 -2.05 7.57 -5.25
CA ILE A 30 -0.60 7.75 -5.34
C ILE A 30 -0.18 9.15 -4.87
N GLY A 31 -0.96 10.17 -5.22
CA GLY A 31 -0.70 11.56 -4.83
C GLY A 31 -0.71 11.77 -3.32
N ASP A 32 -1.48 10.99 -2.55
CA ASP A 32 -1.48 11.09 -1.09
C ASP A 32 -0.16 10.56 -0.51
N ILE A 33 0.35 9.46 -1.07
CA ILE A 33 1.64 8.88 -0.68
C ILE A 33 2.80 9.85 -1.01
N VAL A 34 2.75 10.47 -2.19
CA VAL A 34 3.80 11.42 -2.63
C VAL A 34 3.78 12.71 -1.82
N ARG A 35 2.59 13.20 -1.43
CA ARG A 35 2.44 14.43 -0.63
C ARG A 35 2.84 14.24 0.82
N GLU A 36 2.49 13.11 1.43
CA GLU A 36 2.73 12.82 2.85
C GLU A 36 3.48 11.49 3.04
N PRO A 37 4.69 11.31 2.48
CA PRO A 37 5.38 10.02 2.48
C PRO A 37 5.65 9.50 3.90
N GLY A 38 5.93 10.39 4.86
CA GLY A 38 6.12 10.01 6.27
C GLY A 38 4.89 9.36 6.92
N ARG A 39 3.67 9.62 6.43
CA ARG A 39 2.44 8.99 6.92
C ARG A 39 2.30 7.54 6.46
N PHE A 40 2.91 7.22 5.32
CA PHE A 40 2.86 5.91 4.70
C PHE A 40 4.14 5.12 4.90
N GLU A 41 5.18 5.74 5.46
CA GLU A 41 6.46 5.10 5.72
C GLU A 41 6.28 3.76 6.44
N ASN A 42 6.88 2.72 5.89
CA ASN A 42 6.78 1.35 6.40
C ASN A 42 5.37 0.73 6.41
N HIS A 43 4.34 1.38 5.85
CA HIS A 43 3.01 0.81 5.72
C HIS A 43 2.85 0.04 4.41
N THR A 44 2.15 -1.10 4.48
CA THR A 44 1.70 -1.82 3.29
C THR A 44 0.48 -1.11 2.72
N VAL A 45 0.58 -0.68 1.47
CA VAL A 45 -0.50 -0.02 0.74
C VAL A 45 -0.80 -0.78 -0.54
N THR A 46 -2.04 -0.67 -0.98
CA THR A 46 -2.44 -1.08 -2.32
C THR A 46 -2.59 0.16 -3.18
N VAL A 47 -1.96 0.23 -4.35
CA VAL A 47 -2.12 1.30 -5.34
C VAL A 47 -2.59 0.71 -6.66
N ARG A 48 -3.24 1.53 -7.49
CA ARG A 48 -3.67 1.12 -8.83
C ARG A 48 -3.41 2.25 -9.81
N GLY A 49 -2.85 1.91 -10.95
CA GLY A 49 -2.56 2.89 -11.99
C GLY A 49 -2.20 2.25 -13.32
N GLU A 50 -1.74 3.08 -14.23
CA GLU A 50 -1.18 2.72 -15.52
C GLU A 50 0.34 2.77 -15.47
N VAL A 51 1.00 1.78 -16.06
CA VAL A 51 2.46 1.71 -16.13
C VAL A 51 2.96 2.67 -17.20
N LEU A 52 3.77 3.65 -16.82
CA LEU A 52 4.35 4.61 -17.76
C LEU A 52 5.65 4.13 -18.37
N SER A 53 6.48 3.47 -17.57
CA SER A 53 7.78 2.97 -17.98
C SER A 53 8.19 1.81 -17.09
N ALA A 54 8.99 0.89 -17.63
CA ALA A 54 9.54 -0.23 -16.89
C ALA A 54 11.01 -0.45 -17.26
N THR A 55 11.87 -0.56 -16.26
CA THR A 55 13.32 -0.68 -16.43
C THR A 55 13.85 -1.83 -15.59
N LYS A 56 14.60 -2.74 -16.23
CA LYS A 56 15.32 -3.80 -15.53
C LYS A 56 16.70 -3.29 -15.14
N LEU A 57 17.13 -3.56 -13.91
CA LEU A 57 18.47 -3.21 -13.49
C LEU A 57 19.45 -4.29 -14.01
N PRO A 58 20.53 -3.91 -14.72
CA PRO A 58 21.54 -4.87 -15.14
C PRO A 58 22.22 -5.47 -13.90
N PHE A 59 22.53 -6.76 -13.95
CA PHE A 59 23.20 -7.51 -12.88
C PHE A 59 22.45 -7.59 -11.53
N MET A 60 21.18 -7.20 -11.48
CA MET A 60 20.32 -7.36 -10.31
C MET A 60 19.05 -8.13 -10.67
N ASP A 61 18.53 -8.92 -9.73
CA ASP A 61 17.24 -9.62 -9.88
C ASP A 61 16.04 -8.67 -9.75
N GLN A 62 16.28 -7.39 -9.49
CA GLN A 62 15.26 -6.36 -9.31
C GLN A 62 15.07 -5.54 -10.57
N GLY A 63 13.83 -5.08 -10.78
CA GLY A 63 13.49 -4.03 -11.73
C GLY A 63 12.61 -2.99 -11.05
N PHE A 64 12.42 -1.87 -11.73
CA PHE A 64 11.50 -0.84 -11.29
C PHE A 64 10.59 -0.40 -12.43
N TYR A 65 9.40 0.07 -12.10
CA TYR A 65 8.48 0.66 -13.07
C TYR A 65 7.74 1.83 -12.44
N VAL A 66 7.35 2.79 -13.26
CA VAL A 66 6.56 3.95 -12.81
C VAL A 66 5.09 3.64 -13.01
N LEU A 67 4.31 3.77 -11.94
CA LEU A 67 2.87 3.62 -11.94
C LEU A 67 2.22 5.00 -11.75
N ARG A 68 1.25 5.35 -12.59
CA ARG A 68 0.53 6.62 -12.55
C ARG A 68 -0.96 6.42 -12.33
N ASP A 69 -1.54 7.22 -11.46
CA ASP A 69 -2.99 7.40 -11.36
C ASP A 69 -3.38 8.85 -11.66
N ALA A 70 -4.65 9.21 -11.42
CA ALA A 70 -5.13 10.57 -11.63
C ALA A 70 -4.52 11.62 -10.68
N THR A 71 -3.79 11.18 -9.66
CA THR A 71 -3.33 12.00 -8.53
C THR A 71 -1.80 12.12 -8.44
N GLY A 72 -1.05 11.20 -9.05
CA GLY A 72 0.40 11.28 -9.07
C GLY A 72 1.07 10.05 -9.70
N GLU A 73 2.39 10.00 -9.57
CA GLU A 73 3.25 8.92 -10.05
C GLU A 73 4.08 8.35 -8.90
N ILE A 74 4.32 7.04 -8.93
CA ILE A 74 5.10 6.33 -7.92
C ILE A 74 6.01 5.29 -8.56
N THR A 75 7.21 5.12 -8.01
CA THR A 75 8.12 4.08 -8.47
C THR A 75 7.83 2.80 -7.69
N VAL A 76 7.59 1.71 -8.41
CA VAL A 76 7.45 0.38 -7.83
C VAL A 76 8.71 -0.41 -8.09
N VAL A 77 9.32 -0.95 -7.04
CA VAL A 77 10.46 -1.88 -7.15
C VAL A 77 9.93 -3.29 -6.99
N THR A 78 10.31 -4.18 -7.90
CA THR A 78 9.85 -5.57 -7.93
C THR A 78 10.99 -6.51 -8.27
N ARG A 79 10.92 -7.75 -7.77
CA ARG A 79 11.75 -8.89 -8.22
C ARG A 79 11.06 -9.74 -9.29
N GLY A 80 9.77 -9.48 -9.54
CA GLY A 80 8.98 -10.21 -10.52
C GLY A 80 9.15 -9.71 -11.95
N ALA A 81 8.34 -10.28 -12.85
CA ALA A 81 8.27 -9.81 -14.23
C ALA A 81 7.86 -8.33 -14.30
N LEU A 82 8.55 -7.58 -15.15
CA LEU A 82 8.20 -6.20 -15.43
C LEU A 82 6.90 -6.15 -16.23
N PRO A 83 5.95 -5.28 -15.84
CA PRO A 83 4.73 -5.08 -16.61
C PRO A 83 5.03 -4.34 -17.92
N ALA A 84 4.14 -4.49 -18.90
CA ALA A 84 4.19 -3.72 -20.15
C ALA A 84 3.79 -2.27 -19.91
N GLU A 85 4.37 -1.34 -20.68
CA GLU A 85 3.93 0.06 -20.71
C GLU A 85 2.47 0.15 -21.19
N GLY A 86 1.71 1.08 -20.61
CA GLY A 86 0.26 1.21 -20.81
C GLY A 86 -0.58 0.17 -20.06
N GLN A 87 0.03 -0.83 -19.39
CA GLN A 87 -0.73 -1.81 -18.63
C GLN A 87 -1.34 -1.18 -17.37
N LYS A 88 -2.63 -1.39 -17.15
CA LYS A 88 -3.28 -1.07 -15.87
C LYS A 88 -3.00 -2.17 -14.84
N LYS A 89 -2.37 -1.81 -13.74
CA LYS A 89 -1.95 -2.76 -12.70
C LYS A 89 -2.36 -2.29 -11.30
N ARG A 90 -2.76 -3.26 -10.47
CA ARG A 90 -2.93 -3.10 -9.03
C ARG A 90 -1.71 -3.71 -8.35
N VAL A 91 -1.11 -2.96 -7.43
CA VAL A 91 0.14 -3.30 -6.76
C VAL A 91 -0.08 -3.17 -5.27
N THR A 92 0.28 -4.19 -4.51
CA THR A 92 0.34 -4.10 -3.05
C THR A 92 1.79 -4.24 -2.65
N GLY A 93 2.26 -3.34 -1.80
CA GLY A 93 3.64 -3.35 -1.34
C GLY A 93 3.87 -2.39 -0.18
N LYS A 94 5.05 -2.50 0.41
CA LYS A 94 5.46 -1.66 1.53
C LYS A 94 6.01 -0.34 1.00
N VAL A 95 5.50 0.78 1.49
CA VAL A 95 6.08 2.08 1.16
C VAL A 95 7.40 2.22 1.90
N GLN A 96 8.43 2.60 1.16
CA GLN A 96 9.75 2.96 1.66
C GLN A 96 10.05 4.36 1.14
N SER A 97 10.19 5.34 2.03
CA SER A 97 10.63 6.69 1.71
C SER A 97 12.15 6.69 1.66
N THR A 98 12.68 6.07 0.62
CA THR A 98 14.11 6.18 0.31
C THR A 98 14.33 7.53 -0.36
N PHE A 99 14.54 8.56 0.46
CA PHE A 99 15.29 9.79 0.15
C PHE A 99 15.33 10.21 -1.33
N LYS A 100 14.51 11.20 -1.70
CA LYS A 100 14.72 12.15 -2.83
C LYS A 100 15.71 11.69 -3.90
N VAL A 101 15.40 10.62 -4.63
CA VAL A 101 16.22 10.25 -5.79
C VAL A 101 15.97 11.33 -6.85
N MET A 102 17.00 12.13 -7.15
CA MET A 102 16.99 13.16 -8.20
C MET A 102 16.04 14.35 -7.98
N GLY A 103 15.86 14.79 -6.72
CA GLY A 103 15.11 16.03 -6.43
C GLY A 103 13.58 15.92 -6.59
N LYS A 104 13.05 14.73 -6.89
CA LYS A 104 11.61 14.44 -6.90
C LYS A 104 11.30 13.46 -5.77
N SER A 105 10.28 13.76 -4.96
CA SER A 105 9.77 12.83 -3.94
C SER A 105 9.11 11.65 -4.65
N LEU A 106 9.87 10.58 -4.88
CA LEU A 106 9.35 9.33 -5.40
C LEU A 106 9.01 8.46 -4.20
N GLY A 107 7.72 8.25 -3.95
CA GLY A 107 7.32 7.13 -3.09
C GLY A 107 7.87 5.85 -3.73
N VAL A 108 8.49 4.98 -2.94
CA VAL A 108 8.87 3.65 -3.42
C VAL A 108 7.90 2.66 -2.82
N VAL A 109 7.17 1.93 -3.66
CA VAL A 109 6.41 0.75 -3.21
C VAL A 109 7.28 -0.46 -3.49
N LEU A 110 7.75 -1.12 -2.44
CA LEU A 110 8.44 -2.40 -2.55
C LEU A 110 7.40 -3.51 -2.56
N GLN A 111 7.22 -4.13 -3.72
CA GLN A 111 6.43 -5.35 -3.82
C GLN A 111 7.38 -6.53 -3.58
N GLU A 112 7.25 -7.18 -2.43
CA GLU A 112 7.87 -8.49 -2.24
C GLU A 112 7.11 -9.51 -3.08
N GLY A 113 7.84 -10.28 -3.88
CA GLY A 113 7.28 -11.22 -4.84
C GLY A 113 6.51 -12.34 -4.14
N GLY A 114 5.35 -12.69 -4.72
CA GLY A 114 4.75 -14.00 -4.64
C GLY A 114 5.06 -14.79 -5.90
#